data_AF-A0A971AMN7-F1
#
_entry.id   AF-A0A971AMN7-F1
#
_cell.length_a   1.000
_cell.length_b   1.000
_cell.length_c   1.000
_cell.angle_alpha   90.00
_cell.angle_beta   90.00
_cell.angle_gamma   90.00
#
_symmetry.space_group_name_H-M   'P 1'
#
loop_
_entity.id
_entity.type
_entity.pdbx_description
1 polymer ?
#
loop_
_entity_poly.entity_id
_entity_poly.type
_entity_poly.pdbx_seq_one_letter_code
_entity_poly.pdbx_strand_id
1 'polypeptide(L)'
;MPQTGNLRLVFKGISHTGLIYLDGEYIGRHYNAYTPFSLVVPKVSMGAHRIEVIVDNRWTEESQLHIPNDYYTYGGITRSVYQELVPDCFIERMAFEPCFADGQWFAKVRIVVRNISNEDVSVQLEASCAGETEAMSLVASANAAEAASTIFIM
;
A
#
# COMPACT_ATOMS: atom_id res chain seq x y z
N MET A 1 -17.24 9.25 3.86
CA MET A 1 -17.43 7.81 3.60
C MET A 1 -18.87 7.56 3.19
N PRO A 2 -19.12 6.94 2.02
CA PRO A 2 -20.47 6.61 1.53
C PRO A 2 -21.10 5.41 2.25
N GLN A 3 -20.31 4.62 2.97
CA GLN A 3 -20.75 3.50 3.81
C GLN A 3 -19.69 3.24 4.90
N THR A 4 -20.06 2.53 5.96
CA THR A 4 -19.12 2.05 6.98
C THR A 4 -18.19 1.00 6.39
N GLY A 5 -16.89 1.07 6.66
CA GLY A 5 -15.93 0.08 6.16
C GLY A 5 -14.48 0.38 6.54
N ASN A 6 -13.56 -0.45 6.05
CA ASN A 6 -12.13 -0.25 6.30
C ASN A 6 -11.61 0.80 5.31
N LEU A 7 -11.16 1.93 5.85
CA LEU A 7 -10.61 3.04 5.10
C LEU A 7 -9.12 2.84 4.89
N ARG A 8 -8.68 2.68 3.65
CA ARG A 8 -7.27 2.73 3.29
C ARG A 8 -6.93 4.09 2.70
N LEU A 9 -6.09 4.86 3.39
CA LEU A 9 -5.54 6.11 2.90
C LEU A 9 -4.19 5.85 2.24
N VAL A 10 -4.02 6.26 0.99
CA VAL A 10 -2.79 6.08 0.22
C VAL A 10 -2.18 7.43 -0.10
N PHE A 11 -0.94 7.62 0.33
CA PHE A 11 -0.15 8.80 0.08
C PHE A 11 1.00 8.43 -0.86
N LYS A 12 1.07 9.08 -2.03
CA LYS A 12 2.17 8.82 -2.98
C LYS A 12 3.46 9.58 -2.67
N GLY A 13 3.40 10.58 -1.79
CA GLY A 13 4.54 11.34 -1.30
C GLY A 13 4.15 12.50 -0.40
N ILE A 14 4.82 12.60 0.75
CA ILE A 14 4.78 13.74 1.68
C ILE A 14 6.23 14.16 1.91
N SER A 15 6.58 15.41 1.61
CA SER A 15 7.95 15.91 1.73
C SER A 15 8.15 16.62 3.07
N HIS A 16 8.97 16.12 3.99
CA HIS A 16 9.56 14.76 4.02
C HIS A 16 9.13 13.94 5.24
N THR A 17 8.58 14.59 6.27
CA THR A 17 7.97 13.93 7.42
C THR A 17 6.49 14.30 7.48
N GLY A 18 5.62 13.31 7.58
CA GLY A 18 4.17 13.49 7.69
C GLY A 18 3.60 12.81 8.93
N LEU A 19 2.76 13.50 9.68
CA LEU A 19 1.88 12.95 10.72
C LEU A 19 0.44 13.03 10.23
N ILE A 20 -0.31 11.93 10.32
CA ILE A 20 -1.64 11.79 9.72
C ILE A 20 -2.65 11.55 10.83
N TYR A 21 -3.75 12.29 10.77
CA TYR A 21 -4.86 12.21 11.71
C TYR A 21 -6.18 12.01 10.97
N LEU A 22 -7.09 11.27 11.60
CA LEU A 22 -8.48 11.10 11.18
C LEU A 22 -9.38 11.55 12.33
N ASP A 23 -10.23 12.55 12.09
CA ASP A 23 -11.12 13.14 13.10
C ASP A 23 -10.40 13.58 14.38
N GLY A 24 -9.15 14.04 14.25
CA GLY A 24 -8.29 14.45 15.37
C GLY A 24 -7.52 13.31 16.04
N GLU A 25 -7.79 12.04 15.72
CA GLU A 25 -7.05 10.88 16.22
C GLU A 25 -5.81 10.62 15.35
N TYR A 26 -4.64 10.40 15.97
CA TYR A 26 -3.42 10.05 15.25
C TYR A 26 -3.51 8.64 14.68
N ILE A 27 -3.28 8.49 13.38
CA ILE A 27 -3.37 7.19 12.68
C ILE A 27 -2.05 6.72 12.07
N GLY A 28 -1.02 7.58 12.01
CA GLY A 28 0.29 7.15 11.55
C GLY A 28 1.26 8.28 11.18
N ARG A 29 2.51 7.87 10.95
CA ARG A 29 3.62 8.73 10.54
C ARG A 29 4.32 8.11 9.33
N HIS A 30 4.82 8.96 8.44
CA HIS A 30 5.77 8.57 7.40
C HIS A 30 6.99 9.48 7.43
N TYR A 31 8.14 8.89 7.14
CA TYR A 31 9.39 9.60 6.93
C TYR A 31 9.93 9.17 5.55
N ASN A 32 10.40 10.17 4.79
CA ASN A 32 10.88 10.15 3.40
C ASN A 32 9.88 10.75 2.39
N ALA A 33 10.39 11.62 1.51
CA ALA A 33 9.61 12.32 0.49
C ALA A 33 9.23 11.45 -0.73
N TYR A 34 9.99 10.39 -0.99
CA TYR A 34 10.02 9.76 -2.31
C TYR A 34 9.30 8.42 -2.38
N THR A 35 8.91 7.86 -1.25
CA THR A 35 8.25 6.56 -1.14
C THR A 35 6.76 6.70 -0.85
N PRO A 36 5.89 5.93 -1.52
CA PRO A 36 4.49 5.88 -1.15
C PRO A 36 4.30 5.11 0.17
N PHE A 37 3.23 5.40 0.88
CA PHE A 37 2.79 4.63 2.04
C PHE A 37 1.25 4.59 2.10
N SER A 38 0.72 3.66 2.88
CA SER A 38 -0.71 3.61 3.15
C SER A 38 -1.00 3.29 4.61
N LEU A 39 -2.11 3.82 5.13
CA LEU A 39 -2.63 3.55 6.46
C LEU A 39 -4.02 2.95 6.31
N VAL A 40 -4.34 1.91 7.10
CA VAL A 40 -5.67 1.30 7.08
C VAL A 40 -6.31 1.52 8.44
N VAL A 41 -7.47 2.19 8.45
CA VAL A 41 -8.30 2.40 9.63
C VAL A 41 -9.53 1.51 9.51
N PRO A 42 -9.68 0.46 10.34
CA PRO A 42 -10.81 -0.46 10.22
C PRO A 42 -12.11 0.19 10.70
N LYS A 43 -13.24 -0.26 10.15
CA LYS A 43 -14.60 0.05 10.67
C LYS A 43 -14.90 1.56 10.83
N VAL A 44 -14.40 2.41 9.94
CA VAL A 44 -14.75 3.83 9.91
C VAL A 44 -16.22 3.97 9.55
N SER A 45 -16.98 4.75 10.33
CA SER A 45 -18.42 4.94 10.14
C SER A 45 -18.75 5.62 8.80
N MET A 46 -19.99 5.44 8.35
CA MET A 46 -20.52 6.25 7.25
C MET A 46 -20.68 7.71 7.70
N GLY A 47 -20.31 8.67 6.84
CA GLY A 47 -20.44 10.09 7.15
C GLY A 47 -19.29 10.96 6.65
N ALA A 48 -19.27 12.22 7.07
CA ALA A 48 -18.16 13.12 6.82
C ALA A 48 -17.05 12.88 7.86
N HIS A 49 -15.81 12.84 7.40
CA HIS A 49 -14.62 12.71 8.24
C HIS A 49 -13.61 13.76 7.83
N ARG A 50 -12.78 14.19 8.78
CA ARG A 50 -11.69 15.13 8.55
C ARG A 50 -10.37 14.39 8.56
N ILE A 51 -9.59 14.55 7.49
CA ILE A 51 -8.19 14.10 7.44
C ILE A 51 -7.30 15.31 7.62
N GLU A 52 -6.37 15.23 8.57
CA GLU A 52 -5.37 16.26 8.82
C GLU A 52 -3.98 15.68 8.61
N VAL A 53 -3.13 16.42 7.92
CA VAL A 53 -1.76 16.01 7.63
C VAL A 53 -0.83 17.12 8.06
N ILE A 54 -0.04 16.88 9.11
CA ILE A 54 1.02 17.78 9.56
C ILE A 54 2.28 17.41 8.80
N VAL A 55 2.80 18.35 8.03
CA VAL A 55 4.00 18.14 7.22
C VAL A 55 5.16 18.95 7.78
N ASP A 56 6.31 18.31 7.90
CA ASP A 56 7.54 18.89 8.40
C ASP A 56 8.70 18.59 7.43
N ASN A 57 9.37 19.66 6.98
CA ASN A 57 10.56 19.59 6.15
C ASN A 57 11.81 20.17 6.82
N ARG A 58 11.76 20.45 8.13
CA ARG A 58 12.93 20.91 8.90
C ARG A 58 14.04 19.86 8.84
N TRP A 59 15.27 20.33 8.94
CA TRP A 59 16.43 19.48 9.19
C TRP A 59 16.56 19.24 10.69
N THR A 60 16.41 17.99 11.09
CA THR A 60 16.47 17.55 12.48
C THR A 60 17.44 16.38 12.59
N GLU A 61 17.93 16.07 13.80
CA GLU A 61 18.79 14.89 14.02
C GLU A 61 18.08 13.57 13.67
N GLU A 62 16.75 13.53 13.73
CA GLU A 62 15.97 12.37 13.27
C GLU A 62 16.00 12.19 11.74
N SER A 63 16.24 13.28 10.99
CA SER A 63 16.27 13.28 9.53
C SER A 63 17.63 12.84 9.00
N GLN A 64 17.78 11.54 8.74
CA GLN A 64 19.04 10.94 8.26
C GLN A 64 19.27 11.05 6.74
N LEU A 65 18.22 11.32 5.96
CA LEU A 65 18.25 11.38 4.49
C LEU A 65 18.05 12.81 3.98
N HIS A 66 17.11 13.53 4.59
CA HIS A 66 16.74 14.89 4.18
C HIS A 66 17.53 15.89 5.05
N ILE A 67 18.75 16.18 4.62
CA ILE A 67 19.71 17.09 5.27
C ILE A 67 20.10 18.21 4.27
N PRO A 68 20.86 19.25 4.69
CA PRO A 68 21.48 20.15 3.73
C PRO A 68 22.27 19.35 2.68
N ASN A 69 21.89 19.48 1.42
CA ASN A 69 22.47 18.72 0.31
C ASN A 69 22.40 19.54 -0.99
N ASP A 70 22.94 19.01 -2.08
CA ASP A 70 22.98 19.67 -3.40
C ASP A 70 21.63 19.70 -4.14
N TYR A 71 20.54 19.25 -3.47
CA TYR A 71 19.16 19.37 -3.92
C TYR A 71 18.25 19.90 -2.82
N TYR A 72 17.12 20.51 -3.22
CA TYR A 72 16.19 21.12 -2.28
C TYR A 72 15.23 20.10 -1.64
N THR A 73 15.00 20.24 -0.34
CA THR A 73 14.02 19.47 0.42
C THR A 73 12.72 20.26 0.59
N TYR A 74 11.76 20.03 -0.31
CA TYR A 74 10.45 20.71 -0.27
C TYR A 74 9.61 20.30 0.95
N GLY A 75 8.59 21.12 1.25
CA GLY A 75 7.58 20.84 2.27
C GLY A 75 6.20 20.69 1.65
N GLY A 76 5.42 19.70 2.10
CA GLY A 76 4.01 19.55 1.76
C GLY A 76 3.64 18.16 1.22
N ILE A 77 2.38 18.03 0.79
CA ILE A 77 1.88 16.84 0.09
C ILE A 77 2.25 17.00 -1.38
N THR A 78 3.34 16.36 -1.79
CA THR A 78 3.98 16.62 -3.09
C THR A 78 3.53 15.66 -4.20
N ARG A 79 2.73 14.64 -3.86
CA ARG A 79 2.12 13.70 -4.82
C ARG A 79 0.69 13.35 -4.39
N SER A 80 -0.03 12.65 -5.27
CA SER A 80 -1.43 12.31 -5.07
C SER A 80 -1.72 11.61 -3.74
N VAL A 81 -2.88 11.95 -3.18
CA VAL A 81 -3.50 11.27 -2.05
C VAL A 81 -4.85 10.77 -2.53
N TYR A 82 -5.17 9.54 -2.18
CA TYR A 82 -6.49 8.97 -2.44
C TYR A 82 -6.88 8.00 -1.33
N GLN A 83 -8.17 7.67 -1.32
CA GLN A 83 -8.74 6.73 -0.38
C GLN A 83 -9.36 5.55 -1.12
N GLU A 84 -9.34 4.41 -0.46
CA GLU A 84 -10.00 3.19 -0.89
C GLU A 84 -10.85 2.65 0.26
N LEU A 85 -11.99 2.07 -0.09
CA LEU A 85 -12.72 1.19 0.80
C LEU A 85 -12.28 -0.23 0.49
N VAL A 86 -11.68 -0.91 1.48
CA VAL A 86 -11.15 -2.26 1.30
C VAL A 86 -11.91 -3.27 2.17
N PRO A 87 -12.05 -4.53 1.74
CA PRO A 87 -12.50 -5.61 2.61
C PRO A 87 -11.43 -5.95 3.66
N ASP A 88 -11.75 -6.87 4.58
CA ASP A 88 -10.81 -7.35 5.59
C ASP A 88 -9.58 -8.05 4.98
N CYS A 89 -9.74 -8.67 3.82
CA CYS A 89 -8.67 -9.35 3.09
C CYS A 89 -8.63 -8.86 1.64
N PHE A 90 -7.55 -8.21 1.23
CA PHE A 90 -7.45 -7.54 -0.08
C PHE A 90 -6.07 -7.71 -0.73
N ILE A 91 -6.00 -7.56 -2.05
CA ILE A 91 -4.73 -7.56 -2.78
C ILE A 91 -4.00 -6.24 -2.49
N GLU A 92 -2.89 -6.31 -1.78
CA GLU A 92 -2.07 -5.14 -1.45
C GLU A 92 -1.15 -4.75 -2.61
N ARG A 93 -0.57 -5.75 -3.27
CA ARG A 93 0.41 -5.54 -4.33
C ARG A 93 0.47 -6.74 -5.27
N MET A 94 0.73 -6.46 -6.54
CA MET A 94 1.12 -7.46 -7.52
C MET A 94 2.47 -7.07 -8.12
N ALA A 95 3.34 -8.04 -8.36
CA ALA A 95 4.58 -7.87 -9.10
C ALA A 95 4.61 -8.82 -10.29
N PHE A 96 5.02 -8.29 -11.43
CA PHE A 96 5.21 -9.00 -12.67
C PHE A 96 6.69 -8.95 -13.02
N GLU A 97 7.30 -10.11 -13.16
CA GLU A 97 8.72 -10.28 -13.50
C GLU A 97 8.81 -11.05 -14.84
N PRO A 98 9.11 -10.36 -15.95
CA PRO A 98 9.29 -11.00 -17.24
C PRO A 98 10.65 -11.71 -17.29
N CYS A 99 10.68 -12.89 -17.90
CA CYS A 99 11.88 -13.66 -18.15
C CYS A 99 11.88 -14.11 -19.62
N PHE A 100 13.04 -14.08 -20.27
CA PHE A 100 13.20 -14.62 -21.62
C PHE A 100 14.28 -15.70 -21.58
N ALA A 101 13.93 -16.92 -21.95
CA ALA A 101 14.82 -18.07 -21.96
C ALA A 101 14.50 -18.99 -23.13
N ASP A 102 15.52 -19.53 -23.79
CA ASP A 102 15.40 -20.50 -24.89
C ASP A 102 14.45 -20.08 -26.03
N GLY A 103 14.39 -18.78 -26.33
CA GLY A 103 13.54 -18.23 -27.39
C GLY A 103 12.07 -18.00 -26.97
N GLN A 104 11.73 -18.20 -25.71
CA GLN A 104 10.37 -18.08 -25.17
C GLN A 104 10.30 -17.06 -24.01
N TRP A 105 9.20 -16.32 -23.93
CA TRP A 105 8.89 -15.46 -22.81
C TRP A 105 8.16 -16.21 -21.71
N PHE A 106 8.46 -15.83 -20.46
CA PHE A 106 7.78 -16.28 -19.26
C PHE A 106 7.45 -15.07 -18.40
N ALA A 107 6.42 -15.19 -17.57
CA ALA A 107 6.06 -14.16 -16.60
C ALA A 107 5.87 -14.79 -15.23
N LYS A 108 6.74 -14.43 -14.29
CA LYS A 108 6.52 -14.76 -12.88
C LYS A 108 5.65 -13.67 -12.27
N VAL A 109 4.47 -14.05 -11.80
CA VAL A 109 3.54 -13.15 -11.12
C VAL A 109 3.53 -13.47 -9.65
N ARG A 110 3.78 -12.47 -8.80
CA ARG A 110 3.67 -12.56 -7.34
C ARG A 110 2.56 -11.64 -6.84
N ILE A 111 1.58 -12.19 -6.15
CA ILE A 111 0.46 -11.46 -5.56
C ILE A 111 0.64 -11.45 -4.05
N VAL A 112 0.56 -10.28 -3.44
CA VAL A 112 0.59 -10.08 -1.99
C VAL A 112 -0.82 -9.72 -1.54
N VAL A 113 -1.35 -10.52 -0.61
CA VAL A 113 -2.65 -10.34 0.02
C VAL A 113 -2.43 -9.89 1.45
N ARG A 114 -3.15 -8.85 1.88
CA ARG A 114 -3.15 -8.36 3.25
C ARG A 114 -4.46 -8.72 3.92
N ASN A 115 -4.37 -9.35 5.08
CA ASN A 115 -5.48 -9.60 5.99
C ASN A 115 -5.36 -8.67 7.20
N ILE A 116 -6.39 -7.86 7.45
CA ILE A 116 -6.49 -6.95 8.59
C ILE A 116 -7.53 -7.41 9.63
N SER A 117 -8.13 -8.58 9.43
CA SER A 117 -8.99 -9.21 10.43
C SER A 117 -8.18 -9.92 11.51
N ASN A 118 -8.87 -10.34 12.56
CA ASN A 118 -8.30 -11.09 13.68
C ASN A 118 -8.35 -12.61 13.48
N GLU A 119 -8.73 -13.07 12.29
CA GLU A 119 -8.89 -14.49 11.98
C GLU A 119 -8.10 -14.83 10.71
N ASP A 120 -7.68 -16.09 10.59
CA ASP A 120 -7.06 -16.59 9.38
C ASP A 120 -8.09 -16.73 8.26
N VAL A 121 -7.72 -16.30 7.06
CA VAL A 121 -8.63 -16.32 5.90
C VAL A 121 -8.05 -17.20 4.80
N SER A 122 -8.79 -18.21 4.37
CA SER A 122 -8.48 -18.97 3.16
C SER A 122 -8.84 -18.14 1.92
N VAL A 123 -7.85 -17.87 1.08
CA VAL A 123 -7.98 -17.02 -0.10
C VAL A 123 -7.76 -17.84 -1.36
N GLN A 124 -8.68 -17.71 -2.31
CA GLN A 124 -8.52 -18.19 -3.68
C GLN A 124 -8.17 -16.99 -4.57
N LEU A 125 -7.11 -17.12 -5.34
CA LEU A 125 -6.61 -16.12 -6.26
C LEU A 125 -6.65 -16.68 -7.68
N GLU A 126 -7.11 -15.86 -8.62
CA GLU A 126 -7.03 -16.13 -10.04
C GLU A 126 -6.18 -15.02 -10.68
N ALA A 127 -5.21 -15.42 -11.49
CA ALA A 127 -4.37 -14.51 -12.25
C ALA A 127 -4.46 -14.87 -13.74
N SER A 128 -4.58 -13.86 -14.60
CA SER A 128 -4.60 -14.04 -16.05
C SER A 128 -3.48 -13.25 -16.71
N CYS A 129 -2.73 -13.87 -17.61
CA CYS A 129 -1.68 -13.21 -18.39
C CYS A 129 -1.60 -13.83 -19.80
N ALA A 130 -1.51 -12.98 -20.84
CA ALA A 130 -1.38 -13.41 -22.24
C ALA A 130 -2.46 -14.42 -22.73
N GLY A 131 -3.65 -14.41 -22.13
CA GLY A 131 -4.75 -15.33 -22.47
C GLY A 131 -4.78 -16.63 -21.65
N GLU A 132 -3.74 -16.89 -20.86
CA GLU A 132 -3.69 -18.02 -19.92
C GLU A 132 -4.19 -17.59 -18.53
N THR A 133 -4.74 -18.54 -17.78
CA THR A 133 -5.28 -18.31 -16.42
C THR A 133 -4.77 -19.36 -15.45
N GLU A 134 -4.27 -18.90 -14.31
CA GLU A 134 -3.71 -19.73 -13.25
C GLU A 134 -4.42 -19.44 -11.92
N ALA A 135 -4.78 -20.50 -11.20
CA ALA A 135 -5.40 -20.42 -9.89
C ALA A 135 -4.37 -20.73 -8.79
N MET A 136 -4.45 -20.00 -7.69
CA MET A 136 -3.60 -20.18 -6.51
C MET A 136 -4.47 -20.14 -5.26
N SER A 137 -4.05 -20.85 -4.22
CA SER A 137 -4.65 -20.73 -2.89
C SER A 137 -3.58 -20.35 -1.87
N LEU A 138 -3.95 -19.54 -0.89
CA LEU A 138 -3.13 -19.27 0.28
C LEU A 138 -4.01 -19.12 1.52
N VAL A 139 -3.43 -19.27 2.70
CA VAL A 139 -4.06 -18.84 3.96
C VAL A 139 -3.40 -17.54 4.37
N ALA A 140 -4.18 -16.46 4.44
CA ALA A 140 -3.73 -15.18 4.91
C ALA A 140 -3.93 -15.11 6.43
N SER A 141 -2.83 -15.22 7.19
CA SER A 141 -2.87 -15.19 8.65
C SER A 141 -3.47 -13.88 9.18
N ALA A 142 -4.09 -13.93 10.36
CA ALA A 142 -4.64 -12.75 11.03
C ALA A 142 -3.60 -11.61 11.11
N ASN A 143 -4.02 -10.38 10.76
CA ASN A 143 -3.18 -9.17 10.77
C ASN A 143 -1.84 -9.30 9.99
N ALA A 144 -1.76 -10.17 8.98
CA ALA A 144 -0.55 -10.44 8.22
C ALA A 144 -0.68 -10.11 6.72
N ALA A 145 0.47 -10.11 6.05
CA ALA A 145 0.53 -10.09 4.60
C ALA A 145 1.21 -11.37 4.10
N GLU A 146 0.57 -12.06 3.18
CA GLU A 146 1.03 -13.33 2.61
C GLU A 146 1.13 -13.20 1.09
N ALA A 147 1.95 -14.05 0.48
CA ALA A 147 2.16 -14.00 -0.97
C ALA A 147 2.05 -15.36 -1.63
N ALA A 148 1.34 -15.40 -2.76
CA ALA A 148 1.36 -16.51 -3.70
C ALA A 148 2.06 -16.09 -5.00
N SER A 149 2.61 -17.06 -5.73
CA SER A 149 3.24 -16.82 -7.03
C SER A 149 2.85 -17.89 -8.03
N THR A 150 2.76 -17.51 -9.30
CA THR A 150 2.58 -18.41 -10.44
C THR A 150 3.49 -17.99 -11.60
N ILE A 151 3.66 -18.85 -12.60
CA ILE A 151 4.46 -18.60 -13.79
C ILE A 151 3.60 -18.85 -15.02
N PHE A 152 3.53 -17.86 -15.91
CA PHE A 152 2.91 -17.99 -17.23
C PHE A 152 3.97 -18.21 -18.30
N ILE A 153 3.61 -18.95 -19.34
CA ILE A 153 4.34 -19.05 -20.60
C ILE A 153 3.67 -18.08 -21.58
N MET A 154 4.46 -17.23 -22.26
CA MET A 154 3.98 -16.20 -23.18
C MET A 154 4.53 -16.38 -24.60
#